data_AF-A0AAF1K1B9-F1
#
_entry.id   AF-A0AAF1K1B9-F1
#
_cell.length_a   1.000
_cell.length_b   1.000
_cell.length_c   1.000
_cell.angle_alpha   90.00
_cell.angle_beta   90.00
_cell.angle_gamma   90.00
#
_symmetry.space_group_name_H-M   'P 1'
#
loop_
_entity.id
_entity.type
_entity.pdbx_description
1 polymer ?
#
loop_
_entity_poly.entity_id
_entity_poly.type
_entity_poly.pdbx_seq_one_letter_code
_entity_poly.pdbx_strand_id
1 'polypeptide(L)'
;MSGLPARLRRRLERGFGADFGGVSLHAGPAARAICRSRAARGLAFGDNILVACSDPEDPAALPLIAHEAAHILQKRLSGRPSERRAEAEARRAAQIIPAGGRLRIATPSDPRRVSRWGEVGHYYTVYLVMLAAGLAEKDAASVAFFAQLPDEALELDAIPAAGNIIAAPGLAMGSWEVQIGLHALSGISHREEFARRIKIFDSLSPAEPDFLLRFGLACHAFGDCYAHQKNGVMYSPPLGHLFDSHGPDTISEATFGHYTSYVTVLHGVACTKFRTKQVRMPAEMLLKQLRGLLGIASDAAQARFIRTLAEGLPGLASALSPYDPLAAEARPIWEVQWVYPAYFQSLPADVLARSRALAREWMARG
;
A
#
# COMPACT_ATOMS: atom_id res chain seq x y z
N MET A 1 -1.80 21.42 15.70
CA MET A 1 -0.62 20.68 15.19
C MET A 1 0.64 21.30 15.78
N SER A 2 1.57 20.51 16.30
CA SER A 2 2.88 20.99 16.78
C SER A 2 3.96 20.71 15.74
N GLY A 3 4.33 21.73 14.97
CA GLY A 3 5.55 21.71 14.16
C GLY A 3 6.79 21.52 15.04
N LEU A 4 7.92 21.15 14.43
CA LEU A 4 9.19 21.01 15.16
C LEU A 4 9.52 22.27 16.00
N PRO A 5 9.82 22.11 17.31
CA PRO A 5 10.31 23.21 18.16
C PRO A 5 11.45 23.98 17.50
N ALA A 6 11.39 25.31 17.53
CA ALA A 6 12.24 26.15 16.67
C ALA A 6 13.75 25.95 16.89
N ARG A 7 14.18 25.57 18.10
CA ARG A 7 15.58 25.23 18.39
C ARG A 7 16.00 23.93 17.72
N LEU A 8 15.15 22.91 17.81
CA LEU A 8 15.33 21.59 17.21
C LEU A 8 15.29 21.67 15.67
N ARG A 9 14.31 22.36 15.09
CA ARG A 9 14.20 22.59 13.64
C ARG A 9 15.50 23.20 13.08
N ARG A 10 15.98 24.31 13.68
CA ARG A 10 17.25 24.95 13.31
C ARG A 10 18.49 24.06 13.52
N ARG A 11 18.43 23.04 14.37
CA ARG A 11 19.54 22.07 14.55
C ARG A 11 19.53 21.03 13.43
N LEU A 12 18.36 20.50 13.08
CA LEU A 12 18.16 19.58 11.96
C LEU A 12 18.49 20.25 10.62
N GLU A 13 17.91 21.43 10.34
CA GLU A 13 18.15 22.20 9.10
C GLU A 13 19.65 22.48 8.86
N ARG A 14 20.38 22.95 9.89
CA ARG A 14 21.83 23.23 9.78
C ARG A 14 22.69 21.97 9.68
N GLY A 15 22.21 20.85 10.19
CA GLY A 15 22.92 19.57 10.15
C GLY A 15 22.72 18.84 8.82
N PHE A 16 21.50 18.81 8.30
CA PHE A 16 21.18 18.15 7.04
C PHE A 16 21.36 19.02 5.79
N GLY A 17 21.31 20.36 5.95
CA GLY A 17 21.27 21.28 4.82
C GLY A 17 19.95 21.20 4.02
N ALA A 18 18.85 20.85 4.70
CA ALA A 18 17.54 20.60 4.10
C ALA A 18 16.42 21.23 4.93
N ASP A 19 15.27 21.51 4.29
CA ASP A 19 14.13 22.13 4.96
C ASP A 19 13.29 21.13 5.79
N PHE A 20 12.96 21.58 7.01
CA PHE A 20 12.10 20.88 7.97
C PHE A 20 10.89 21.75 8.38
N GLY A 21 10.59 22.84 7.66
CA GLY A 21 9.46 23.73 7.91
C GLY A 21 8.10 23.04 7.95
N GLY A 22 7.89 22.05 7.08
CA GLY A 22 6.67 21.22 7.05
C GLY A 22 6.63 20.06 8.06
N VAL A 23 7.70 19.79 8.80
CA VAL A 23 7.81 18.58 9.63
C VAL A 23 7.24 18.78 11.04
N SER A 24 6.35 17.87 11.44
CA SER A 24 5.68 17.85 12.74
C SER A 24 6.32 16.85 13.70
N LEU A 25 6.30 17.15 15.01
CA LEU A 25 6.87 16.29 16.05
C LEU A 25 5.81 15.94 17.10
N HIS A 26 5.70 14.65 17.41
CA HIS A 26 4.73 14.08 18.33
C HIS A 26 5.44 13.31 19.46
N ALA A 27 5.35 13.82 20.69
CA ALA A 27 5.88 13.17 21.91
C ALA A 27 4.79 12.87 22.97
N GLY A 28 3.51 13.12 22.62
CA GLY A 28 2.37 12.95 23.53
C GLY A 28 2.06 11.49 23.90
N PRO A 29 1.09 11.26 24.81
CA PRO A 29 0.68 9.91 25.23
C PRO A 29 0.38 8.95 24.07
N ALA A 30 -0.29 9.43 23.01
CA ALA A 30 -0.54 8.66 21.79
C ALA A 30 0.77 8.23 21.11
N ALA A 31 1.68 9.17 20.81
CA ALA A 31 2.98 8.85 20.20
C ALA A 31 3.80 7.87 21.05
N ARG A 32 3.77 7.99 22.39
CA ARG A 32 4.45 7.07 23.31
C ARG A 32 3.80 5.68 23.38
N ALA A 33 2.48 5.57 23.26
CA ALA A 33 1.79 4.28 23.17
C ALA A 33 2.12 3.60 21.83
N ILE A 34 2.05 4.38 20.75
CA ILE A 34 2.43 4.02 19.39
C ILE A 34 3.86 3.46 19.36
N CYS A 35 4.86 4.20 19.84
CA CYS A 35 6.25 3.71 19.88
C CYS A 35 6.42 2.45 20.74
N ARG A 36 5.81 2.40 21.94
CA ARG A 36 5.94 1.27 22.87
C ARG A 36 5.32 -0.02 22.33
N SER A 37 4.21 0.05 21.60
CA SER A 37 3.60 -1.13 20.94
C SER A 37 4.50 -1.81 19.89
N ARG A 38 5.63 -1.17 19.54
CA ARG A 38 6.55 -1.57 18.47
C ARG A 38 7.96 -1.92 18.98
N ALA A 39 8.17 -1.86 20.30
CA ALA A 39 9.49 -1.84 20.93
C ALA A 39 10.45 -0.75 20.37
N ALA A 40 9.91 0.26 19.68
CA ALA A 40 10.67 1.34 19.05
C ALA A 40 10.79 2.53 20.01
N ARG A 41 11.86 3.32 19.87
CA ARG A 41 12.03 4.57 20.63
C ARG A 41 11.54 5.80 19.87
N GLY A 42 11.48 5.76 18.54
CA GLY A 42 10.96 6.81 17.66
C GLY A 42 10.72 6.26 16.25
N LEU A 43 10.01 7.02 15.42
CA LEU A 43 9.53 6.65 14.08
C LEU A 43 9.36 7.87 13.14
N ALA A 44 9.57 7.67 11.84
CA ALA A 44 9.31 8.64 10.76
C ALA A 44 8.16 8.23 9.82
N PHE A 45 7.10 9.05 9.75
CA PHE A 45 5.89 8.76 8.97
C PHE A 45 5.35 9.98 8.22
N GLY A 46 5.40 9.97 6.88
CA GLY A 46 5.22 11.18 6.08
C GLY A 46 6.17 12.29 6.55
N ASP A 47 5.66 13.51 6.72
CA ASP A 47 6.35 14.63 7.36
C ASP A 47 6.17 14.65 8.91
N ASN A 48 5.97 13.50 9.55
CA ASN A 48 5.82 13.40 11.00
C ASN A 48 6.95 12.58 11.63
N ILE A 49 7.48 13.08 12.75
CA ILE A 49 8.34 12.34 13.66
C ILE A 49 7.53 12.01 14.91
N LEU A 50 7.53 10.73 15.33
CA LEU A 50 6.94 10.28 16.58
C LEU A 50 8.06 9.80 17.50
N VAL A 51 8.02 10.13 18.79
CA VAL A 51 9.04 9.72 19.77
C VAL A 51 8.46 9.23 21.09
N ALA A 52 9.12 8.23 21.67
CA ALA A 52 8.78 7.59 22.94
C ALA A 52 9.34 8.34 24.17
N CYS A 53 9.77 9.59 24.03
CA CYS A 53 10.38 10.36 25.12
C CYS A 53 9.35 11.18 25.90
N SER A 54 9.71 11.55 27.13
CA SER A 54 8.91 12.45 27.96
C SER A 54 9.05 13.90 27.53
N ASP A 55 10.26 14.28 27.10
CA ASP A 55 10.63 15.60 26.60
C ASP A 55 11.38 15.44 25.26
N PRO A 56 10.89 16.00 24.15
CA PRO A 56 11.56 15.99 22.85
C PRO A 56 12.66 17.05 22.68
N GLU A 57 12.76 18.05 23.58
CA GLU A 57 13.82 19.08 23.55
C GLU A 57 15.03 18.71 24.43
N ASP A 58 14.93 17.64 25.22
CA ASP A 58 16.05 16.98 25.89
C ASP A 58 17.16 16.64 24.87
N PRO A 59 18.42 17.09 25.08
CA PRO A 59 19.56 16.70 24.27
C PRO A 59 19.73 15.18 24.06
N ALA A 60 19.27 14.35 25.00
CA ALA A 60 19.28 12.88 24.88
C ALA A 60 18.25 12.33 23.87
N ALA A 61 17.23 13.11 23.50
CA ALA A 61 16.27 12.76 22.45
C ALA A 61 16.79 13.11 21.03
N LEU A 62 17.72 14.06 20.92
CA LEU A 62 18.23 14.56 19.62
C LEU A 62 18.86 13.47 18.71
N PRO A 63 19.64 12.47 19.20
CA PRO A 63 20.15 11.38 18.37
C PRO A 63 19.02 10.60 17.67
N LEU A 64 17.96 10.30 18.40
CA LEU A 64 16.79 9.60 17.89
C LEU A 64 16.03 10.48 16.88
N ILE A 65 15.76 11.74 17.22
CA ILE A 65 15.04 12.65 16.31
C ILE A 65 15.83 12.86 15.01
N ALA A 66 17.17 12.92 15.08
CA ALA A 66 18.02 12.99 13.89
C ALA A 66 17.98 11.70 13.04
N HIS A 67 17.82 10.52 13.66
CA HIS A 67 17.60 9.27 12.94
C HIS A 67 16.30 9.32 12.13
N GLU A 68 15.17 9.66 12.78
CA GLU A 68 13.86 9.75 12.11
C GLU A 68 13.82 10.87 11.06
N ALA A 69 14.44 12.02 11.35
CA ALA A 69 14.55 13.13 10.40
C ALA A 69 15.31 12.75 9.12
N ALA A 70 16.30 11.85 9.21
CA ALA A 70 16.99 11.33 8.03
C ALA A 70 16.02 10.54 7.14
N HIS A 71 15.20 9.66 7.71
CA HIS A 71 14.22 8.87 6.96
C HIS A 71 13.18 9.74 6.21
N ILE A 72 12.79 10.90 6.75
CA ILE A 72 11.93 11.86 6.03
C ILE A 72 12.63 12.37 4.77
N LEU A 73 13.91 12.74 4.85
CA LEU A 73 14.66 13.21 3.68
C LEU A 73 14.92 12.08 2.68
N GLN A 74 15.16 10.85 3.13
CA GLN A 74 15.38 9.69 2.28
C GLN A 74 14.16 9.38 1.39
N LYS A 75 12.93 9.57 1.92
CA LYS A 75 11.67 9.45 1.17
C LYS A 75 11.47 10.57 0.14
N ARG A 76 12.13 11.73 0.30
CA ARG A 76 12.08 12.84 -0.66
C ARG A 76 13.09 12.69 -1.81
N LEU A 77 14.00 11.72 -1.77
CA LEU A 77 14.99 11.51 -2.82
C LEU A 77 14.48 10.59 -3.92
N SER A 78 14.66 11.00 -5.18
CA SER A 78 14.49 10.14 -6.34
C SER A 78 15.73 9.27 -6.57
N GLY A 79 15.52 7.99 -6.91
CA GLY A 79 16.59 7.06 -7.28
C GLY A 79 16.26 5.62 -6.89
N ARG A 80 17.21 4.70 -7.06
CA ARG A 80 17.02 3.29 -6.68
C ARG A 80 17.12 3.14 -5.15
N PRO A 81 16.06 2.69 -4.45
CA PRO A 81 16.06 2.63 -2.99
C PRO A 81 16.96 1.53 -2.44
N SER A 82 17.43 1.70 -1.20
CA SER A 82 18.23 0.69 -0.51
C SER A 82 18.15 0.80 1.01
N GLU A 83 17.23 0.07 1.63
CA GLU A 83 16.97 0.08 3.08
C GLU A 83 18.22 -0.09 3.94
N ARG A 84 19.09 -1.07 3.63
CA ARG A 84 20.34 -1.30 4.37
C ARG A 84 21.29 -0.08 4.33
N ARG A 85 21.29 0.69 3.24
CA ARG A 85 22.09 1.91 3.13
C ARG A 85 21.39 3.09 3.82
N ALA A 86 20.07 3.18 3.69
CA ALA A 86 19.24 4.21 4.30
C ALA A 86 19.33 4.16 5.84
N GLU A 87 19.19 2.97 6.42
CA GLU A 87 19.38 2.69 7.85
C GLU A 87 20.80 3.04 8.33
N ALA A 88 21.83 2.66 7.57
CA ALA A 88 23.22 2.98 7.90
C ALA A 88 23.52 4.49 7.83
N GLU A 89 22.83 5.23 6.96
CA GLU A 89 22.92 6.68 6.82
C GLU A 89 22.15 7.40 7.95
N ALA A 90 20.95 6.92 8.31
CA ALA A 90 20.17 7.41 9.44
C ALA A 90 20.89 7.17 10.79
N ARG A 91 21.61 6.05 10.96
CA ARG A 91 22.49 5.83 12.12
C ARG A 91 23.67 6.81 12.18
N ARG A 92 24.23 7.22 11.04
CA ARG A 92 25.26 8.29 10.99
C ARG A 92 24.65 9.63 11.36
N ALA A 93 23.44 9.94 10.91
CA ALA A 93 22.73 11.17 11.29
C ALA A 93 22.54 11.26 12.81
N ALA A 94 22.14 10.16 13.45
CA ALA A 94 22.01 10.04 14.89
C ALA A 94 23.30 10.34 15.69
N GLN A 95 24.48 10.26 15.06
CA GLN A 95 25.77 10.56 15.69
C GLN A 95 26.26 11.97 15.32
N ILE A 96 26.18 12.33 14.04
CA ILE A 96 26.76 13.55 13.48
C ILE A 96 25.96 14.80 13.88
N ILE A 97 24.62 14.74 13.83
CA ILE A 97 23.76 15.91 14.05
C ILE A 97 23.75 16.36 15.54
N PRO A 98 23.72 15.45 16.55
CA PRO A 98 23.90 15.85 17.95
C PRO A 98 25.28 16.47 18.20
N ALA A 99 26.34 15.91 17.62
CA ALA A 99 27.71 16.47 17.69
C ALA A 99 27.86 17.83 16.97
N GLY A 100 26.88 18.23 16.14
CA GLY A 100 26.90 19.51 15.42
C GLY A 100 27.64 19.48 14.09
N GLY A 101 28.01 18.29 13.61
CA GLY A 101 28.49 18.11 12.25
C GLY A 101 27.36 18.23 11.22
N ARG A 102 27.72 18.00 9.95
CA ARG A 102 26.78 18.03 8.82
C ARG A 102 26.77 16.71 8.07
N LEU A 103 25.59 16.29 7.62
CA LEU A 103 25.40 15.08 6.81
C LEU A 103 24.34 15.35 5.75
N ARG A 104 24.72 15.33 4.47
CA ARG A 104 23.74 15.34 3.38
C ARG A 104 23.22 13.93 3.16
N ILE A 105 21.91 13.75 3.28
CA ILE A 105 21.22 12.50 2.93
C ILE A 105 21.32 12.29 1.41
N ALA A 106 21.73 11.09 1.00
CA ALA A 106 21.95 10.72 -0.40
C ALA A 106 21.39 9.34 -0.78
N THR A 107 20.87 8.57 0.19
CA THR A 107 20.26 7.27 -0.09
C THR A 107 18.74 7.38 -0.17
N PRO A 108 18.10 7.09 -1.32
CA PRO A 108 16.65 6.94 -1.35
C PRO A 108 16.20 5.75 -0.48
N SER A 109 15.17 5.96 0.33
CA SER A 109 14.28 4.89 0.79
C SER A 109 13.06 4.86 -0.13
N ASP A 110 12.33 3.76 -0.20
CA ASP A 110 11.17 3.69 -1.09
C ASP A 110 10.01 4.54 -0.52
N PRO A 111 9.57 5.62 -1.20
CA PRO A 111 8.50 6.48 -0.69
C PRO A 111 7.12 5.82 -0.76
N ARG A 112 6.94 4.76 -1.58
CA ARG A 112 5.66 4.09 -1.81
C ARG A 112 5.40 2.89 -0.90
N ARG A 113 6.37 2.49 -0.07
CA ARG A 113 6.27 1.27 0.74
C ARG A 113 5.69 1.51 2.13
N VAL A 114 4.35 1.53 2.18
CA VAL A 114 3.59 0.99 3.33
C VAL A 114 2.22 0.41 2.88
N SER A 115 2.23 -0.46 1.88
CA SER A 115 1.07 -1.31 1.53
C SER A 115 1.55 -2.74 1.28
N ARG A 116 0.77 -3.75 1.67
CA ARG A 116 1.16 -5.16 1.50
C ARG A 116 0.85 -5.63 0.09
N TRP A 117 1.66 -6.55 -0.43
CA TRP A 117 1.69 -7.04 -1.81
C TRP A 117 1.96 -6.02 -2.92
N GLY A 118 1.62 -4.74 -2.74
CA GLY A 118 1.80 -3.65 -3.71
C GLY A 118 1.33 -4.04 -5.11
N GLU A 119 2.03 -3.54 -6.14
CA GLU A 119 1.74 -3.86 -7.54
C GLU A 119 1.65 -5.39 -7.79
N VAL A 120 2.43 -6.22 -7.09
CA VAL A 120 2.49 -7.67 -7.32
C VAL A 120 1.20 -8.38 -6.93
N GLY A 121 0.58 -8.03 -5.80
CA GLY A 121 -0.68 -8.65 -5.36
C GLY A 121 -1.94 -7.91 -5.80
N HIS A 122 -1.90 -6.59 -5.89
CA HIS A 122 -3.06 -5.76 -6.19
C HIS A 122 -3.25 -5.54 -7.70
N TYR A 123 -2.17 -5.39 -8.48
CA TYR A 123 -2.25 -5.35 -9.94
C TYR A 123 -1.99 -6.72 -10.58
N TYR A 124 -0.76 -7.24 -10.52
CA TYR A 124 -0.33 -8.38 -11.35
C TYR A 124 -1.05 -9.69 -10.98
N THR A 125 -1.20 -9.99 -9.68
CA THR A 125 -1.92 -11.20 -9.24
C THR A 125 -3.40 -11.12 -9.60
N VAL A 126 -4.06 -9.98 -9.37
CA VAL A 126 -5.46 -9.77 -9.76
C VAL A 126 -5.63 -9.97 -11.27
N TYR A 127 -4.78 -9.35 -12.09
CA TYR A 127 -4.79 -9.49 -13.54
C TYR A 127 -4.69 -10.97 -13.98
N LEU A 128 -3.70 -11.71 -13.46
CA LEU A 128 -3.53 -13.12 -13.79
C LEU A 128 -4.71 -13.99 -13.32
N VAL A 129 -5.26 -13.73 -12.13
CA VAL A 129 -6.42 -14.45 -11.60
C VAL A 129 -7.67 -14.19 -12.45
N MET A 130 -7.87 -12.96 -12.94
CA MET A 130 -8.97 -12.64 -13.84
C MET A 130 -8.84 -13.34 -15.19
N LEU A 131 -7.64 -13.35 -15.80
CA LEU A 131 -7.38 -14.10 -17.02
C LEU A 131 -7.61 -15.61 -16.82
N ALA A 132 -7.14 -16.18 -15.71
CA ALA A 132 -7.36 -17.58 -15.36
C ALA A 132 -8.85 -17.93 -15.17
N ALA A 133 -9.63 -17.01 -14.58
CA ALA A 133 -11.09 -17.11 -14.49
C ALA A 133 -11.81 -16.89 -15.84
N GLY A 134 -11.06 -16.63 -16.91
CA GLY A 134 -11.52 -16.52 -18.29
C GLY A 134 -12.06 -15.14 -18.67
N LEU A 135 -11.74 -14.07 -17.95
CA LEU A 135 -12.12 -12.71 -18.36
C LEU A 135 -11.39 -12.32 -19.66
N ALA A 136 -11.99 -11.41 -20.43
CA ALA A 136 -11.27 -10.77 -21.53
C ALA A 136 -10.12 -9.92 -20.97
N GLU A 137 -9.02 -9.79 -21.71
CA GLU A 137 -7.84 -8.99 -21.33
C GLU A 137 -8.23 -7.58 -20.84
N LYS A 138 -9.15 -6.94 -21.57
CA LYS A 138 -9.73 -5.63 -21.24
C LYS A 138 -10.34 -5.59 -19.83
N ASP A 139 -11.19 -6.55 -19.51
CA ASP A 139 -11.92 -6.58 -18.24
C ASP A 139 -10.98 -7.00 -17.09
N ALA A 140 -10.05 -7.92 -17.35
CA ALA A 140 -9.00 -8.32 -16.42
C ALA A 140 -8.09 -7.13 -16.05
N ALA A 141 -7.68 -6.32 -17.04
CA ALA A 141 -6.90 -5.11 -16.84
C ALA A 141 -7.70 -4.02 -16.11
N SER A 142 -9.03 -3.94 -16.32
CA SER A 142 -9.92 -3.06 -15.54
C SER A 142 -9.89 -3.38 -14.06
N VAL A 143 -10.13 -4.64 -13.73
CA VAL A 143 -10.20 -5.09 -12.35
C VAL A 143 -8.84 -4.92 -11.66
N ALA A 144 -7.74 -5.21 -12.36
CA ALA A 144 -6.38 -4.98 -11.86
C ALA A 144 -6.06 -3.49 -11.64
N PHE A 145 -6.44 -2.60 -12.56
CA PHE A 145 -6.26 -1.16 -12.40
C PHE A 145 -7.03 -0.64 -11.18
N PHE A 146 -8.32 -0.99 -11.06
CA PHE A 146 -9.15 -0.54 -9.94
C PHE A 146 -8.79 -1.22 -8.62
N ALA A 147 -8.07 -2.35 -8.65
CA ALA A 147 -7.47 -2.96 -7.47
C ALA A 147 -6.13 -2.30 -7.06
N GLN A 148 -5.37 -1.72 -8.00
CA GLN A 148 -4.18 -0.92 -7.68
C GLN A 148 -4.54 0.52 -7.23
N LEU A 149 -5.67 1.05 -7.71
CA LEU A 149 -6.13 2.43 -7.48
C LEU A 149 -5.97 2.94 -6.03
N PRO A 150 -6.35 2.21 -4.97
CA PRO A 150 -6.21 2.74 -3.60
C PRO A 150 -4.77 3.02 -3.18
N ASP A 151 -3.78 2.26 -3.67
CA ASP A 151 -2.36 2.45 -3.34
C ASP A 151 -1.69 3.60 -4.13
N GLU A 152 -2.31 4.09 -5.21
CA GLU A 152 -1.69 5.08 -6.11
C GLU A 152 -2.38 6.47 -6.08
N ALA A 153 -3.67 6.52 -5.75
CA ALA A 153 -4.40 7.77 -5.61
C ALA A 153 -4.25 8.32 -4.18
N LEU A 154 -3.59 9.47 -4.03
CA LEU A 154 -3.35 10.16 -2.75
C LEU A 154 -4.62 10.35 -1.91
N GLU A 155 -5.76 10.53 -2.59
CA GLU A 155 -7.10 10.67 -2.04
C GLU A 155 -7.68 9.41 -1.36
N LEU A 156 -7.11 8.24 -1.67
CA LEU A 156 -7.56 6.90 -1.33
C LEU A 156 -6.48 6.08 -0.60
N ASP A 157 -5.23 6.52 -0.60
CA ASP A 157 -4.08 5.85 0.01
C ASP A 157 -4.15 5.86 1.57
N ALA A 158 -3.86 4.70 2.16
CA ALA A 158 -3.74 4.51 3.60
C ALA A 158 -2.78 5.49 4.27
N ILE A 159 -1.64 5.82 3.65
CA ILE A 159 -0.56 6.63 4.24
C ILE A 159 -1.01 8.09 4.47
N PRO A 160 -1.53 8.84 3.47
CA PRO A 160 -2.16 10.13 3.70
C PRO A 160 -3.33 10.08 4.68
N ALA A 161 -4.19 9.07 4.58
CA ALA A 161 -5.34 8.91 5.49
C ALA A 161 -4.91 8.75 6.95
N ALA A 162 -3.89 7.93 7.22
CA ALA A 162 -3.26 7.80 8.53
C ALA A 162 -2.66 9.12 9.02
N GLY A 163 -1.99 9.88 8.13
CA GLY A 163 -1.45 11.19 8.44
C GLY A 163 -2.53 12.17 8.90
N ASN A 164 -3.66 12.20 8.20
CA ASN A 164 -4.82 13.04 8.55
C ASN A 164 -5.43 12.65 9.90
N ILE A 165 -5.62 11.35 10.16
CA ILE A 165 -6.14 10.86 11.46
C ILE A 165 -5.18 11.23 12.60
N ILE A 166 -3.86 11.10 12.40
CA ILE A 166 -2.86 11.47 13.42
C ILE A 166 -2.83 13.00 13.65
N ALA A 167 -2.95 13.80 12.59
CA ALA A 167 -2.88 15.26 12.67
C ALA A 167 -4.14 15.91 13.29
N ALA A 168 -5.33 15.39 12.97
CA ALA A 168 -6.61 15.94 13.41
C ALA A 168 -7.70 14.84 13.56
N PRO A 169 -7.65 14.00 14.61
CA PRO A 169 -8.52 12.82 14.73
C PRO A 169 -10.02 13.10 14.60
N GLY A 170 -10.49 14.22 15.17
CA GLY A 170 -11.90 14.61 15.16
C GLY A 170 -12.39 15.29 13.87
N LEU A 171 -11.49 15.54 12.90
CA LEU A 171 -11.82 16.14 11.60
C LEU A 171 -11.52 15.20 10.42
N ALA A 172 -10.91 14.04 10.67
CA ALA A 172 -10.48 13.08 9.65
C ALA A 172 -11.61 12.20 9.09
N MET A 173 -12.84 12.73 8.97
CA MET A 173 -13.91 12.05 8.23
C MET A 173 -13.49 11.85 6.76
N GLY A 174 -13.73 10.66 6.22
CA GLY A 174 -13.18 10.17 4.95
C GLY A 174 -11.89 9.36 5.11
N SER A 175 -11.05 9.64 6.12
CA SER A 175 -9.78 8.92 6.31
C SER A 175 -9.95 7.59 7.05
N TRP A 176 -10.91 7.50 7.97
CA TRP A 176 -11.29 6.24 8.62
C TRP A 176 -11.96 5.29 7.61
N GLU A 177 -12.81 5.83 6.75
CA GLU A 177 -13.43 5.12 5.63
C GLU A 177 -12.39 4.54 4.66
N VAL A 178 -11.33 5.28 4.34
CA VAL A 178 -10.21 4.77 3.53
C VAL A 178 -9.49 3.62 4.26
N GLN A 179 -9.04 3.85 5.50
CA GLN A 179 -8.27 2.88 6.27
C GLN A 179 -9.03 1.55 6.50
N ILE A 180 -10.30 1.64 6.93
CA ILE A 180 -11.10 0.46 7.25
C ILE A 180 -11.79 -0.07 5.98
N GLY A 181 -12.40 0.80 5.19
CA GLY A 181 -13.26 0.42 4.06
C GLY A 181 -12.49 -0.06 2.82
N LEU A 182 -11.39 0.60 2.46
CA LEU A 182 -10.54 0.15 1.34
C LEU A 182 -9.41 -0.77 1.82
N HIS A 183 -8.65 -0.37 2.84
CA HIS A 183 -7.42 -1.08 3.22
C HIS A 183 -7.58 -2.20 4.28
N ALA A 184 -8.81 -2.59 4.62
CA ALA A 184 -9.10 -3.62 5.63
C ALA A 184 -8.37 -3.48 6.98
N LEU A 185 -7.92 -2.25 7.33
CA LEU A 185 -7.29 -1.94 8.60
C LEU A 185 -8.39 -1.77 9.65
N SER A 186 -9.04 -2.85 10.06
CA SER A 186 -10.23 -2.79 10.94
C SER A 186 -9.93 -3.05 12.41
N GLY A 187 -8.79 -3.68 12.74
CA GLY A 187 -8.46 -4.12 14.10
C GLY A 187 -9.28 -5.30 14.63
N ILE A 188 -10.18 -5.89 13.83
CA ILE A 188 -11.05 -7.01 14.26
C ILE A 188 -10.40 -8.37 13.96
N SER A 189 -11.11 -9.47 14.25
CA SER A 189 -10.64 -10.81 13.88
C SER A 189 -10.50 -10.95 12.36
N HIS A 190 -9.42 -11.56 11.89
CA HIS A 190 -9.20 -11.81 10.46
C HIS A 190 -10.33 -12.62 9.80
N ARG A 191 -11.06 -13.44 10.57
CA ARG A 191 -12.21 -14.24 10.10
C ARG A 191 -13.45 -13.39 9.87
N GLU A 192 -13.69 -12.44 10.77
CA GLU A 192 -14.80 -11.50 10.67
C GLU A 192 -14.58 -10.54 9.50
N GLU A 193 -13.36 -10.03 9.38
CA GLU A 193 -12.94 -9.17 8.27
C GLU A 193 -13.09 -9.88 6.92
N PHE A 194 -12.56 -11.11 6.80
CA PHE A 194 -12.73 -11.94 5.61
C PHE A 194 -14.21 -12.15 5.26
N ALA A 195 -15.07 -12.45 6.25
CA ALA A 195 -16.50 -12.63 6.04
C ALA A 195 -17.18 -11.33 5.56
N ARG A 196 -16.78 -10.15 6.04
CA ARG A 196 -17.25 -8.85 5.53
C ARG A 196 -16.88 -8.66 4.05
N ARG A 197 -15.68 -9.04 3.63
CA ARG A 197 -15.27 -8.90 2.22
C ARG A 197 -15.97 -9.87 1.27
N ILE A 198 -16.25 -11.09 1.71
CA ILE A 198 -17.11 -12.01 0.95
C ILE A 198 -18.52 -11.42 0.79
N LYS A 199 -19.14 -10.88 1.85
CA LYS A 199 -20.45 -10.19 1.74
C LYS A 199 -20.42 -9.01 0.76
N ILE A 200 -19.32 -8.25 0.69
CA ILE A 200 -19.15 -7.18 -0.30
C ILE A 200 -19.23 -7.78 -1.70
N PHE A 201 -18.38 -8.75 -2.03
CA PHE A 201 -18.43 -9.43 -3.33
C PHE A 201 -19.81 -10.01 -3.64
N ASP A 202 -20.43 -10.71 -2.70
CA ASP A 202 -21.77 -11.29 -2.87
C ASP A 202 -22.80 -10.22 -3.27
N SER A 203 -22.74 -9.04 -2.67
CA SER A 203 -23.62 -7.92 -2.99
C SER A 203 -23.36 -7.23 -4.34
N LEU A 204 -22.17 -7.37 -4.94
CA LEU A 204 -21.87 -6.78 -6.25
C LEU A 204 -22.57 -7.55 -7.37
N SER A 205 -23.27 -6.85 -8.26
CA SER A 205 -23.96 -7.44 -9.42
C SER A 205 -23.31 -6.97 -10.74
N PRO A 206 -22.99 -7.88 -11.68
CA PRO A 206 -22.46 -7.52 -13.00
C PRO A 206 -23.37 -6.63 -13.86
N ALA A 207 -24.62 -6.42 -13.45
CA ALA A 207 -25.56 -5.51 -14.09
C ALA A 207 -25.50 -4.06 -13.53
N GLU A 208 -24.72 -3.81 -12.48
CA GLU A 208 -24.55 -2.47 -11.92
C GLU A 208 -23.68 -1.58 -12.83
N PRO A 209 -23.96 -0.26 -12.90
CA PRO A 209 -22.99 0.68 -13.44
C PRO A 209 -21.69 0.63 -12.62
N ASP A 210 -20.56 0.85 -13.30
CA ASP A 210 -19.22 0.83 -12.70
C ASP A 210 -18.83 -0.50 -12.01
N PHE A 211 -19.46 -1.63 -12.38
CA PHE A 211 -19.20 -2.94 -11.77
C PHE A 211 -17.70 -3.31 -11.72
N LEU A 212 -16.92 -3.01 -12.76
CA LEU A 212 -15.47 -3.30 -12.79
C LEU A 212 -14.68 -2.45 -11.77
N LEU A 213 -15.09 -1.21 -11.52
CA LEU A 213 -14.53 -0.35 -10.48
C LEU A 213 -14.87 -0.89 -9.09
N ARG A 214 -16.15 -1.20 -8.86
CA ARG A 214 -16.63 -1.79 -7.60
C ARG A 214 -15.92 -3.10 -7.29
N PHE A 215 -15.77 -3.96 -8.30
CA PHE A 215 -15.16 -5.27 -8.17
C PHE A 215 -13.64 -5.15 -7.95
N GLY A 216 -12.93 -4.28 -8.68
CA GLY A 216 -11.50 -4.01 -8.45
C GLY A 216 -11.19 -3.45 -7.06
N LEU A 217 -11.94 -2.45 -6.60
CA LEU A 217 -11.80 -1.93 -5.22
C LEU A 217 -12.08 -3.02 -4.17
N ALA A 218 -13.00 -3.95 -4.44
CA ALA A 218 -13.26 -5.10 -3.57
C ALA A 218 -12.10 -6.12 -3.62
N CYS A 219 -11.47 -6.33 -4.78
CA CYS A 219 -10.25 -7.15 -4.92
C CYS A 219 -9.09 -6.60 -4.10
N HIS A 220 -8.89 -5.28 -4.09
CA HIS A 220 -7.90 -4.61 -3.24
C HIS A 220 -8.13 -4.93 -1.77
N ALA A 221 -9.30 -4.55 -1.24
CA ALA A 221 -9.67 -4.75 0.17
C ALA A 221 -9.62 -6.23 0.60
N PHE A 222 -9.89 -7.14 -0.34
CA PHE A 222 -9.81 -8.58 -0.12
C PHE A 222 -8.36 -9.10 -0.08
N GLY A 223 -7.49 -8.61 -0.95
CA GLY A 223 -6.04 -8.85 -0.87
C GLY A 223 -5.50 -8.42 0.48
N ASP A 224 -5.87 -7.20 0.90
CA ASP A 224 -5.54 -6.60 2.19
C ASP A 224 -6.07 -7.39 3.40
N CYS A 225 -7.11 -8.22 3.28
CA CYS A 225 -7.53 -9.11 4.36
C CYS A 225 -6.55 -10.27 4.62
N TYR A 226 -5.95 -10.81 3.57
CA TYR A 226 -4.89 -11.81 3.70
C TYR A 226 -3.56 -11.17 4.08
N ALA A 227 -3.34 -9.97 3.56
CA ALA A 227 -2.19 -9.15 3.83
C ALA A 227 -2.19 -8.70 5.30
N HIS A 228 -3.05 -7.76 5.67
CA HIS A 228 -3.03 -6.96 6.89
C HIS A 228 -3.56 -7.69 8.14
N GLN A 229 -3.10 -8.91 8.36
CA GLN A 229 -3.31 -9.66 9.60
C GLN A 229 -2.00 -10.09 10.26
N LYS A 230 -2.06 -10.29 11.58
CA LYS A 230 -1.04 -10.93 12.41
C LYS A 230 -1.69 -11.59 13.61
N ASN A 231 -1.28 -12.81 13.94
CA ASN A 231 -1.81 -13.58 15.07
C ASN A 231 -3.37 -13.70 15.08
N GLY A 232 -4.00 -13.74 13.89
CA GLY A 232 -5.45 -13.85 13.74
C GLY A 232 -6.25 -12.54 13.90
N VAL A 233 -5.58 -11.40 14.00
CA VAL A 233 -6.20 -10.07 14.13
C VAL A 233 -5.72 -9.16 12.99
N MET A 234 -6.62 -8.33 12.46
CA MET A 234 -6.30 -7.30 11.47
C MET A 234 -5.47 -6.17 12.11
N TYR A 235 -4.63 -5.50 11.34
CA TYR A 235 -4.05 -4.24 11.82
C TYR A 235 -5.13 -3.16 11.97
N SER A 236 -4.88 -2.19 12.85
CA SER A 236 -5.83 -1.11 13.16
C SER A 236 -5.38 0.23 12.58
N PRO A 237 -6.30 1.17 12.30
CA PRO A 237 -5.95 2.53 11.97
C PRO A 237 -5.42 3.29 13.20
N PRO A 238 -4.78 4.45 13.00
CA PRO A 238 -4.18 4.91 11.75
C PRO A 238 -2.84 4.23 11.42
N LEU A 239 -2.46 3.16 12.12
CA LEU A 239 -1.08 2.67 12.11
C LEU A 239 -0.83 1.58 11.06
N GLY A 240 -1.86 0.82 10.70
CA GLY A 240 -1.75 -0.30 9.77
C GLY A 240 -0.62 -1.25 10.13
N HIS A 241 0.04 -1.78 9.10
CA HIS A 241 1.10 -2.79 9.22
C HIS A 241 2.53 -2.23 9.27
N LEU A 242 2.68 -0.92 9.43
CA LEU A 242 3.91 -0.10 9.28
C LEU A 242 5.14 -0.54 10.15
N PHE A 243 5.07 -1.64 10.91
CA PHE A 243 6.12 -2.20 11.79
C PHE A 243 6.63 -3.57 11.42
N ASP A 244 5.90 -4.28 10.56
CA ASP A 244 6.35 -5.57 10.05
C ASP A 244 7.19 -5.42 8.76
N SER A 245 7.45 -4.16 8.36
CA SER A 245 8.21 -3.79 7.16
C SER A 245 7.67 -4.57 5.94
N HIS A 246 8.54 -5.00 5.05
CA HIS A 246 8.18 -5.64 3.78
C HIS A 246 8.00 -7.16 3.87
N GLY A 247 8.31 -7.78 5.01
CA GLY A 247 8.21 -9.23 5.20
C GLY A 247 6.83 -9.83 4.84
N PRO A 248 5.71 -9.17 5.19
CA PRO A 248 4.37 -9.58 4.79
C PRO A 248 3.88 -8.90 3.49
N ASP A 249 4.64 -7.95 2.95
CA ASP A 249 4.37 -7.34 1.64
C ASP A 249 4.90 -8.23 0.50
N THR A 250 5.89 -9.08 0.76
CA THR A 250 6.47 -10.00 -0.24
C THR A 250 5.74 -11.33 -0.33
N ILE A 251 5.59 -11.84 -1.56
CA ILE A 251 5.30 -13.26 -1.79
C ILE A 251 6.58 -14.05 -1.43
N SER A 252 6.53 -14.75 -0.30
CA SER A 252 7.67 -15.44 0.32
C SER A 252 7.20 -16.78 0.91
N GLU A 253 8.12 -17.66 1.30
CA GLU A 253 7.76 -18.94 1.94
C GLU A 253 6.85 -18.76 3.17
N ALA A 254 7.07 -17.71 3.96
CA ALA A 254 6.29 -17.41 5.17
C ALA A 254 4.87 -16.90 4.86
N THR A 255 4.66 -16.24 3.72
CA THR A 255 3.37 -15.63 3.32
C THR A 255 2.62 -16.47 2.27
N PHE A 256 3.26 -17.46 1.66
CA PHE A 256 2.69 -18.18 0.52
C PHE A 256 1.37 -18.90 0.85
N GLY A 257 1.18 -19.38 2.08
CA GLY A 257 -0.10 -19.98 2.51
C GLY A 257 -1.27 -19.00 2.51
N HIS A 258 -1.02 -17.72 2.82
CA HIS A 258 -2.03 -16.66 2.66
C HIS A 258 -2.23 -16.31 1.19
N TYR A 259 -1.13 -16.22 0.42
CA TYR A 259 -1.17 -15.93 -1.02
C TYR A 259 -1.97 -16.97 -1.82
N THR A 260 -1.76 -18.27 -1.58
CA THR A 260 -2.51 -19.33 -2.25
C THR A 260 -3.99 -19.29 -1.88
N SER A 261 -4.31 -18.99 -0.62
CA SER A 261 -5.69 -18.82 -0.15
C SER A 261 -6.39 -17.64 -0.83
N TYR A 262 -5.72 -16.48 -0.88
CA TYR A 262 -6.16 -15.28 -1.61
C TYR A 262 -6.46 -15.59 -3.08
N VAL A 263 -5.50 -16.18 -3.80
CA VAL A 263 -5.64 -16.57 -5.21
C VAL A 263 -6.79 -17.55 -5.43
N THR A 264 -6.92 -18.58 -4.57
CA THR A 264 -7.97 -19.60 -4.68
C THR A 264 -9.36 -18.99 -4.57
N VAL A 265 -9.59 -18.19 -3.52
CA VAL A 265 -10.91 -17.62 -3.27
C VAL A 265 -11.23 -16.52 -4.28
N LEU A 266 -10.26 -15.65 -4.62
CA LEU A 266 -10.46 -14.61 -5.65
C LEU A 266 -10.81 -15.24 -7.01
N HIS A 267 -10.15 -16.33 -7.39
CA HIS A 267 -10.46 -17.08 -8.60
C HIS A 267 -11.89 -17.64 -8.57
N GLY A 268 -12.32 -18.23 -7.44
CA GLY A 268 -13.70 -18.73 -7.26
C GLY A 268 -14.76 -17.62 -7.33
N VAL A 269 -14.49 -16.47 -6.72
CA VAL A 269 -15.36 -15.28 -6.78
C VAL A 269 -15.45 -14.76 -8.22
N ALA A 270 -14.33 -14.60 -8.92
CA ALA A 270 -14.31 -14.18 -10.32
C ALA A 270 -15.07 -15.17 -11.22
N CYS A 271 -14.86 -16.48 -11.03
CA CYS A 271 -15.59 -17.54 -11.71
C CYS A 271 -17.12 -17.51 -11.48
N THR A 272 -17.56 -17.01 -10.33
CA THR A 272 -18.98 -16.88 -9.97
C THR A 272 -19.60 -15.62 -10.55
N LYS A 273 -18.86 -14.51 -10.54
CA LYS A 273 -19.36 -13.19 -10.94
C LYS A 273 -19.29 -12.94 -12.45
N PHE A 274 -18.24 -13.41 -13.12
CA PHE A 274 -18.05 -13.15 -14.56
C PHE A 274 -18.53 -14.33 -15.41
N ARG A 275 -19.50 -14.08 -16.29
CA ARG A 275 -19.87 -15.02 -17.35
C ARG A 275 -18.90 -14.86 -18.52
N THR A 276 -18.32 -15.96 -18.98
CA THR A 276 -17.35 -15.95 -20.09
C THR A 276 -17.59 -17.11 -21.06
N LYS A 277 -17.10 -16.95 -22.29
CA LYS A 277 -17.00 -18.01 -23.31
C LYS A 277 -15.59 -18.61 -23.40
N GLN A 278 -14.61 -18.02 -22.70
CA GLN A 278 -13.24 -18.52 -22.67
C GLN A 278 -13.12 -19.73 -21.75
N VAL A 279 -12.13 -20.59 -22.02
CA VAL A 279 -11.79 -21.71 -21.15
C VAL A 279 -11.12 -21.18 -19.89
N ARG A 280 -11.58 -21.63 -18.72
CA ARG A 280 -11.00 -21.27 -17.43
C ARG A 280 -9.83 -22.19 -17.10
N MET A 281 -8.77 -21.62 -16.55
CA MET A 281 -7.70 -22.41 -15.92
C MET A 281 -8.17 -22.86 -14.52
N PRO A 282 -8.08 -24.16 -14.17
CA PRO A 282 -8.34 -24.60 -12.80
C PRO A 282 -7.41 -23.92 -11.79
N ALA A 283 -7.93 -23.56 -10.62
CA ALA A 283 -7.15 -22.86 -9.59
C ALA A 283 -5.88 -23.64 -9.20
N GLU A 284 -5.94 -24.97 -9.18
CA GLU A 284 -4.82 -25.86 -8.89
C GLU A 284 -3.69 -25.75 -9.93
N MET A 285 -4.04 -25.52 -11.20
CA MET A 285 -3.06 -25.29 -12.27
C MET A 285 -2.42 -23.91 -12.16
N LEU A 286 -3.23 -22.89 -11.88
CA LEU A 286 -2.75 -21.52 -11.64
C LEU A 286 -1.78 -21.48 -10.44
N LEU A 287 -2.17 -22.08 -9.31
CA LEU A 287 -1.34 -22.20 -8.12
C LEU A 287 -0.05 -22.99 -8.39
N LYS A 288 -0.10 -24.05 -9.20
CA LYS A 288 1.09 -24.81 -9.60
C LYS A 288 2.10 -23.93 -10.36
N GLN A 289 1.64 -23.04 -11.23
CA GLN A 289 2.49 -22.06 -11.90
C GLN A 289 3.02 -21.00 -10.93
N LEU A 290 2.15 -20.45 -10.07
CA LEU A 290 2.51 -19.42 -9.10
C LEU A 290 3.50 -19.87 -8.01
N ARG A 291 3.70 -21.18 -7.79
CA ARG A 291 4.80 -21.69 -6.97
C ARG A 291 6.19 -21.25 -7.45
N GLY A 292 6.34 -20.89 -8.73
CA GLY A 292 7.58 -20.32 -9.25
C GLY A 292 7.94 -18.93 -8.69
N LEU A 293 7.05 -18.27 -7.95
CA LEU A 293 7.35 -17.05 -7.20
C LEU A 293 8.26 -17.30 -5.98
N LEU A 294 8.26 -18.52 -5.43
CA LEU A 294 9.10 -18.88 -4.31
C LEU A 294 10.59 -18.78 -4.69
N GLY A 295 11.35 -18.04 -3.91
CA GLY A 295 12.76 -17.74 -4.18
C GLY A 295 13.00 -16.52 -5.09
N ILE A 296 11.97 -15.91 -5.68
CA ILE A 296 12.14 -14.67 -6.44
C ILE A 296 12.25 -13.47 -5.48
N ALA A 297 13.47 -13.01 -5.24
CA ALA A 297 13.81 -12.07 -4.16
C ALA A 297 13.43 -10.59 -4.36
N SER A 298 12.67 -10.22 -5.39
CA SER A 298 12.25 -8.82 -5.60
C SER A 298 10.94 -8.71 -6.34
N ASP A 299 10.10 -7.78 -5.92
CA ASP A 299 8.77 -7.47 -6.46
C ASP A 299 8.81 -7.26 -7.98
N ALA A 300 9.78 -6.48 -8.48
CA ALA A 300 9.94 -6.26 -9.92
C ALA A 300 10.23 -7.54 -10.71
N ALA A 301 10.87 -8.54 -10.10
CA ALA A 301 11.06 -9.86 -10.70
C ALA A 301 9.83 -10.76 -10.55
N GLN A 302 9.09 -10.65 -9.44
CA GLN A 302 7.82 -11.35 -9.23
C GLN A 302 6.75 -10.86 -10.22
N ALA A 303 6.63 -9.54 -10.42
CA ALA A 303 5.81 -8.90 -11.44
C ALA A 303 6.14 -9.40 -12.85
N ARG A 304 7.44 -9.44 -13.23
CA ARG A 304 7.87 -10.00 -14.52
C ARG A 304 7.50 -11.47 -14.67
N PHE A 305 7.65 -12.28 -13.61
CA PHE A 305 7.27 -13.69 -13.63
C PHE A 305 5.76 -13.88 -13.84
N ILE A 306 4.92 -13.16 -13.08
CA ILE A 306 3.46 -13.18 -13.23
C ILE A 306 3.04 -12.71 -14.63
N ARG A 307 3.70 -11.68 -15.16
CA ARG A 307 3.49 -11.21 -16.54
C ARG A 307 3.79 -12.30 -17.57
N THR A 308 4.93 -13.00 -17.47
CA THR A 308 5.26 -14.12 -18.38
C THR A 308 4.28 -15.28 -18.25
N LEU A 309 3.71 -15.55 -17.07
CA LEU A 309 2.62 -16.51 -16.92
C LEU A 309 1.35 -16.04 -17.65
N ALA A 310 0.97 -14.76 -17.51
CA ALA A 310 -0.20 -14.19 -18.17
C ALA A 310 -0.06 -14.19 -19.71
N GLU A 311 1.13 -13.83 -20.23
CA GLU A 311 1.47 -13.90 -21.66
C GLU A 311 1.42 -15.35 -22.21
N GLY A 312 1.58 -16.35 -21.35
CA GLY A 312 1.48 -17.77 -21.69
C GLY A 312 0.08 -18.40 -21.56
N LEU A 313 -0.95 -17.64 -21.16
CA LEU A 313 -2.30 -18.19 -21.03
C LEU A 313 -2.98 -18.36 -22.41
N PRO A 314 -3.63 -19.50 -22.70
CA PRO A 314 -4.31 -19.72 -23.97
C PRO A 314 -5.44 -18.72 -24.20
N GLY A 315 -5.46 -18.08 -25.38
CA GLY A 315 -6.54 -17.19 -25.80
C GLY A 315 -6.21 -15.69 -25.72
N LEU A 316 -5.07 -15.28 -25.15
CA LEU A 316 -4.58 -13.91 -25.36
C LEU A 316 -4.07 -13.76 -26.79
N ALA A 317 -4.58 -12.75 -27.49
CA ALA A 317 -4.03 -12.33 -28.78
C ALA A 317 -2.69 -11.64 -28.55
N SER A 318 -1.70 -11.91 -29.41
CA SER A 318 -0.33 -11.42 -29.25
C SER A 318 -0.17 -9.93 -29.63
N ALA A 319 -0.74 -9.01 -28.84
CA ALA A 319 -0.40 -7.58 -28.76
C ALA A 319 -1.18 -6.89 -27.61
N LEU A 320 -0.72 -7.04 -26.37
CA LEU A 320 -1.38 -6.48 -25.17
C LEU A 320 -1.60 -4.94 -25.27
N SER A 321 -2.72 -4.41 -24.74
CA SER A 321 -3.21 -3.01 -24.96
C SER A 321 -3.13 -2.03 -23.75
N PRO A 322 -2.87 -0.70 -23.92
CA PRO A 322 -2.58 0.28 -22.87
C PRO A 322 -3.92 0.64 -22.32
N TYR A 323 -4.23 -0.13 -21.31
CA TYR A 323 -5.56 -0.20 -20.85
C TYR A 323 -5.81 1.04 -20.00
N ASP A 324 -6.28 2.11 -20.65
CA ASP A 324 -6.99 3.17 -19.96
C ASP A 324 -8.40 2.66 -19.66
N PRO A 325 -8.75 2.43 -18.38
CA PRO A 325 -10.07 1.96 -17.98
C PRO A 325 -11.20 2.96 -18.26
N LEU A 326 -10.84 4.21 -18.52
CA LEU A 326 -11.75 5.34 -18.59
C LEU A 326 -11.93 5.83 -20.04
N ALA A 327 -11.09 5.36 -20.98
CA ALA A 327 -11.22 5.66 -22.41
C ALA A 327 -12.15 4.70 -23.15
N ALA A 328 -12.74 5.21 -24.24
CA ALA A 328 -13.58 4.43 -25.14
C ALA A 328 -12.81 3.54 -26.15
N GLU A 329 -11.54 3.87 -26.46
CA GLU A 329 -10.74 3.23 -27.53
C GLU A 329 -9.31 2.82 -27.07
N ALA A 330 -8.75 1.73 -27.62
CA ALA A 330 -7.50 1.06 -27.16
C ALA A 330 -6.30 1.12 -28.17
N ARG A 331 -5.05 0.82 -27.75
CA ARG A 331 -3.74 0.92 -28.51
C ARG A 331 -2.73 -0.24 -28.10
N PRO A 332 -1.37 -0.14 -27.94
CA PRO A 332 -0.48 -1.17 -27.29
C PRO A 332 0.10 -0.84 -25.85
N ILE A 333 0.30 -1.83 -24.94
CA ILE A 333 0.27 -1.63 -23.45
C ILE A 333 1.46 -1.03 -22.70
N TRP A 334 2.63 -1.60 -22.89
CA TRP A 334 3.61 -1.94 -21.83
C TRP A 334 4.35 -0.75 -21.20
N GLU A 335 3.88 0.47 -21.44
CA GLU A 335 4.39 1.72 -20.88
C GLU A 335 3.54 2.27 -19.73
N VAL A 336 2.46 1.61 -19.28
CA VAL A 336 1.79 2.00 -18.01
C VAL A 336 2.75 1.90 -16.81
N GLN A 337 3.82 1.10 -16.90
CA GLN A 337 4.95 1.10 -15.97
C GLN A 337 5.75 2.43 -15.93
N TRP A 338 5.40 3.40 -16.79
CA TRP A 338 5.95 4.74 -16.90
C TRP A 338 4.88 5.85 -16.97
N VAL A 339 3.58 5.53 -17.06
CA VAL A 339 2.49 6.51 -16.96
C VAL A 339 2.15 6.78 -15.50
N TYR A 340 3.13 7.38 -14.82
CA TYR A 340 3.07 8.28 -13.65
C TYR A 340 1.99 8.07 -12.57
N PRO A 341 2.35 8.30 -11.28
CA PRO A 341 1.40 8.75 -10.25
C PRO A 341 0.49 9.90 -10.71
N ALA A 342 0.97 10.75 -11.62
CA ALA A 342 0.19 11.79 -12.30
C ALA A 342 -1.09 11.27 -12.99
N TYR A 343 -1.17 10.02 -13.48
CA TYR A 343 -2.43 9.50 -14.04
C TYR A 343 -3.48 9.30 -12.95
N PHE A 344 -3.11 8.61 -11.87
CA PHE A 344 -3.94 8.44 -10.68
C PHE A 344 -4.28 9.79 -10.00
N GLN A 345 -3.37 10.76 -10.01
CA GLN A 345 -3.58 12.14 -9.55
C GLN A 345 -4.41 13.00 -10.52
N SER A 346 -4.61 12.56 -11.76
CA SER A 346 -5.44 13.23 -12.78
C SER A 346 -6.81 12.56 -12.98
N LEU A 347 -7.15 11.59 -12.13
CA LEU A 347 -8.41 10.85 -12.26
C LEU A 347 -9.64 11.77 -12.23
N PRO A 348 -10.67 11.47 -13.03
CA PRO A 348 -11.93 12.19 -12.98
C PRO A 348 -12.48 12.24 -11.54
N ALA A 349 -12.89 13.42 -11.10
CA ALA A 349 -13.29 13.66 -9.71
C ALA A 349 -14.48 12.79 -9.26
N ASP A 350 -15.31 12.35 -10.21
CA ASP A 350 -16.42 11.43 -10.00
C ASP A 350 -15.95 9.99 -9.71
N VAL A 351 -14.82 9.53 -10.29
CA VAL A 351 -14.20 8.25 -9.94
C VAL A 351 -13.74 8.28 -8.47
N LEU A 352 -13.00 9.30 -8.07
CA LEU A 352 -12.52 9.47 -6.69
C LEU A 352 -13.68 9.62 -5.69
N ALA A 353 -14.74 10.35 -6.06
CA ALA A 353 -15.95 10.49 -5.24
C ALA A 353 -16.70 9.15 -5.07
N ARG A 354 -16.84 8.35 -6.15
CA ARG A 354 -17.43 7.00 -6.08
C ARG A 354 -16.61 6.07 -5.20
N SER A 355 -15.28 6.04 -5.36
CA SER A 355 -14.40 5.21 -4.52
C SER A 355 -14.52 5.54 -3.03
N ARG A 356 -14.57 6.84 -2.67
CA ARG A 356 -14.80 7.28 -1.27
C ARG A 356 -16.18 6.94 -0.74
N ALA A 357 -17.22 6.99 -1.58
CA ALA A 357 -18.56 6.58 -1.19
C ALA A 357 -18.63 5.07 -0.88
N LEU A 358 -18.01 4.23 -1.72
CA LEU A 358 -17.88 2.79 -1.50
C LEU A 358 -17.06 2.48 -0.24
N ALA A 359 -15.95 3.18 -0.01
CA ALA A 359 -15.15 3.07 1.21
C ALA A 359 -16.01 3.29 2.48
N ARG A 360 -16.84 4.34 2.49
CA ARG A 360 -17.78 4.62 3.59
C ARG A 360 -18.82 3.54 3.75
N GLU A 361 -19.43 3.10 2.65
CA GLU A 361 -20.46 2.08 2.64
C GLU A 361 -19.92 0.75 3.20
N TRP A 362 -18.73 0.32 2.77
CA TRP A 362 -18.12 -0.93 3.18
C TRP A 362 -17.60 -0.89 4.62
N MET A 363 -17.13 0.27 5.10
CA MET A 363 -16.86 0.47 6.53
C MET A 363 -18.13 0.34 7.38
N ALA A 364 -19.28 0.84 6.88
CA ALA A 364 -20.54 0.83 7.62
C ALA A 364 -21.26 -0.54 7.63
N ARG A 365 -20.98 -1.42 6.67
CA ARG A 365 -21.55 -2.77 6.52
C ARG A 365 -20.91 -3.83 7.46
N GLY A 366 -20.64 -3.45 8.72
CA GLY A 366 -19.99 -4.29 9.74
C GLY A 366 -20.67 -5.63 10.01
#